data_AF-A0A1F3WBS3-F1
#
_entry.id   AF-A0A1F3WBS3-F1
#
_cell.length_a   1.000
_cell.length_b   1.000
_cell.length_c   1.000
_cell.angle_alpha   90.00
_cell.angle_beta   90.00
_cell.angle_gamma   90.00
#
_symmetry.space_group_name_H-M   'P 1'
#
loop_
_entity.id
_entity.type
_entity.pdbx_description
1 polymer ?
#
loop_
_entity_poly.entity_id
_entity_poly.type
_entity_poly.pdbx_seq_one_letter_code
_entity_poly.pdbx_strand_id
1 'polypeptide(L)'
;MNKKTLYLLGLVTLVLFPVPTFVGLYWLEDLDPITILEFDRMSFKTIGLGLLLGVSYAIVALGLMQAKVFQNMPTRVEQLVRNMRLTIVDCIFLSLCAGVGEELLFRSGVQFYLGPWITSIFFVAIHGYLNPMNWRMSLYGIIVLPFILLISFALPVWGLWFCITAHFSYDLVLFLVMSREDD
;
A
#
# COMPACT_ATOMS: atom_id res chain seq x y z
N MET A 1 -12.06 -15.08 -9.07
CA MET A 1 -10.73 -15.45 -8.56
C MET A 1 -10.94 -16.28 -7.29
N ASN A 2 -10.17 -17.36 -7.06
CA ASN A 2 -10.29 -18.17 -5.84
C ASN A 2 -9.38 -17.59 -4.74
N LYS A 3 -9.75 -17.73 -3.46
CA LYS A 3 -8.94 -17.32 -2.29
C LYS A 3 -7.50 -17.82 -2.38
N LYS A 4 -7.27 -19.07 -2.82
CA LYS A 4 -5.92 -19.63 -3.02
C LYS A 4 -5.04 -18.76 -3.93
N THR A 5 -5.61 -18.24 -5.02
CA THR A 5 -4.90 -17.33 -5.93
C THR A 5 -4.58 -16.02 -5.23
N LEU A 6 -5.48 -15.50 -4.40
CA LEU A 6 -5.26 -14.26 -3.66
C LEU A 6 -4.15 -14.40 -2.61
N TYR A 7 -4.12 -15.52 -1.86
CA TYR A 7 -3.02 -15.83 -0.95
C TYR A 7 -1.68 -15.97 -1.69
N LEU A 8 -1.68 -16.64 -2.84
CA LEU A 8 -0.48 -16.77 -3.67
C LEU A 8 0.01 -15.39 -4.15
N LEU A 9 -0.90 -14.53 -4.62
CA LEU A 9 -0.55 -13.17 -5.03
C LEU A 9 0.02 -12.37 -3.85
N GLY A 10 -0.58 -12.46 -2.66
CA GLY A 10 -0.04 -11.85 -1.45
C GLY A 10 1.36 -12.36 -1.12
N LEU A 11 1.59 -13.68 -1.14
CA LEU A 11 2.93 -14.24 -0.92
C LEU A 11 3.94 -13.79 -1.98
N VAL A 12 3.52 -13.72 -3.25
CA VAL A 12 4.37 -13.18 -4.32
C VAL A 12 4.72 -11.73 -4.02
N THR A 13 3.77 -10.89 -3.61
CA THR A 13 4.06 -9.51 -3.20
C THR A 13 5.02 -9.47 -2.02
N LEU A 14 4.80 -10.28 -0.97
CA LEU A 14 5.63 -10.30 0.22
C LEU A 14 7.08 -10.75 -0.07
N VAL A 15 7.26 -11.75 -0.93
CA VAL A 15 8.58 -12.40 -1.13
C VAL A 15 9.29 -11.91 -2.38
N LEU A 16 8.58 -11.77 -3.51
CA LEU A 16 9.20 -11.44 -4.80
C LEU A 16 9.43 -9.94 -4.97
N PHE A 17 8.53 -9.07 -4.48
CA PHE A 17 8.67 -7.62 -4.67
C PHE A 17 9.91 -7.05 -3.97
N PRO A 18 10.33 -7.51 -2.77
CA PRO A 18 11.56 -7.02 -2.17
C PRO A 18 12.85 -7.47 -2.87
N VAL A 19 12.81 -8.51 -3.72
CA VAL A 19 14.01 -9.09 -4.33
C VAL A 19 14.79 -8.06 -5.16
N PRO A 20 14.18 -7.28 -6.08
CA PRO A 20 14.87 -6.20 -6.77
C PRO A 20 15.55 -5.19 -5.83
N THR A 21 14.93 -4.85 -4.69
CA THR A 21 15.54 -3.95 -3.71
C THR A 21 16.77 -4.57 -3.07
N PHE A 22 16.65 -5.78 -2.53
CA PHE A 22 17.78 -6.43 -1.85
C PHE A 22 18.93 -6.71 -2.81
N VAL A 23 18.65 -7.20 -4.01
CA VAL A 23 19.67 -7.48 -5.02
C VAL A 23 20.27 -6.17 -5.54
N GLY A 24 19.43 -5.20 -5.91
CA GLY A 24 19.89 -3.92 -6.46
C GLY A 24 20.77 -3.17 -5.49
N LEU A 25 20.31 -2.95 -4.26
CA LEU A 25 21.05 -2.19 -3.26
C LEU A 25 22.29 -2.94 -2.74
N TYR A 26 22.26 -4.27 -2.67
CA TYR A 26 23.45 -5.04 -2.28
C TYR A 26 24.56 -4.94 -3.32
N TRP A 27 24.24 -5.07 -4.61
CA TRP A 27 25.25 -5.10 -5.67
C TRP A 27 25.66 -3.71 -6.18
N LEU A 28 24.77 -2.71 -6.10
CA LEU A 28 25.01 -1.37 -6.65
C LEU A 28 25.45 -0.36 -5.58
N GLU A 29 25.01 -0.54 -4.33
CA GLU A 29 25.21 0.43 -3.24
C GLU A 29 25.97 -0.18 -2.05
N ASP A 30 26.42 -1.44 -2.14
CA ASP A 30 27.09 -2.19 -1.07
C ASP A 30 26.30 -2.21 0.26
N LEU A 31 24.97 -2.21 0.19
CA LEU A 31 24.08 -2.23 1.36
C LEU A 31 23.66 -3.67 1.73
N ASP A 32 23.96 -4.07 2.97
CA ASP A 32 23.51 -5.35 3.50
C ASP A 32 21.97 -5.43 3.60
N PRO A 33 21.34 -6.57 3.24
CA PRO A 33 19.88 -6.75 3.33
C PRO A 33 19.29 -6.47 4.71
N ILE A 34 20.05 -6.71 5.78
CA ILE A 34 19.62 -6.45 7.16
C ILE A 34 19.50 -4.95 7.42
N THR A 35 20.41 -4.14 6.85
CA THR A 35 20.40 -2.68 6.98
C THR A 35 19.19 -2.09 6.24
N ILE A 36 18.84 -2.66 5.09
CA ILE A 36 17.66 -2.24 4.29
C ILE A 36 16.34 -2.39 5.08
N LEU A 37 16.29 -3.34 6.02
CA LEU A 37 15.12 -3.57 6.87
C LEU A 37 14.97 -2.52 8.00
N GLU A 38 15.98 -1.68 8.25
CA GLU A 38 15.96 -0.61 9.26
C GLU A 38 15.44 -1.05 10.65
N PHE A 39 15.82 -2.24 11.11
CA PHE A 39 15.36 -2.76 12.41
C PHE A 39 15.80 -1.89 13.60
N ASP A 40 16.91 -1.17 13.47
CA ASP A 40 17.42 -0.21 14.45
C ASP A 40 16.51 1.02 14.61
N ARG A 41 15.74 1.36 13.57
CA ARG A 41 14.75 2.46 13.58
C ARG A 41 13.33 1.97 13.94
N MET A 42 13.15 0.66 14.09
CA MET A 42 11.89 0.07 14.52
C MET A 42 11.63 0.42 15.98
N SER A 43 10.51 1.11 16.25
CA SER A 43 10.10 1.45 17.61
C SER A 43 8.58 1.38 17.74
N PHE A 44 8.08 1.15 18.96
CA PHE A 44 6.65 1.20 19.23
C PHE A 44 6.02 2.55 18.84
N LYS A 45 6.79 3.65 18.93
CA LYS A 45 6.34 4.99 18.53
C LYS A 45 6.17 5.09 17.02
N THR A 46 7.15 4.67 16.22
CA THR A 46 7.08 4.73 14.75
C THR A 46 5.97 3.83 14.22
N ILE A 47 5.87 2.60 14.76
CA ILE A 47 4.79 1.67 14.44
C ILE A 47 3.42 2.28 14.77
N GLY A 48 3.24 2.80 15.99
CA GLY A 48 1.96 3.38 16.44
C GLY A 48 1.55 4.61 15.63
N LEU A 49 2.49 5.47 15.27
CA LEU A 49 2.23 6.63 14.42
C LEU A 49 1.85 6.23 12.99
N GLY A 50 2.52 5.21 12.42
CA GLY A 50 2.17 4.68 11.11
C GLY A 50 0.77 4.08 11.11
N LEU A 51 0.45 3.22 12.09
CA LEU A 51 -0.89 2.66 12.26
C LEU A 51 -1.97 3.75 12.35
N LEU A 52 -1.76 4.77 13.18
CA LEU A 52 -2.69 5.90 13.36
C LEU A 52 -2.88 6.68 12.06
N LEU A 53 -1.80 6.95 11.33
CA LEU A 53 -1.85 7.63 10.05
C LEU A 53 -2.67 6.83 9.04
N GLY A 54 -2.37 5.54 8.85
CA GLY A 54 -3.07 4.72 7.86
C GLY A 54 -4.56 4.58 8.16
N VAL A 55 -4.94 4.37 9.43
CA VAL A 55 -6.35 4.35 9.84
C VAL A 55 -7.03 5.69 9.59
N SER A 56 -6.41 6.80 10.01
CA SER A 56 -7.00 8.13 9.85
C SER A 56 -7.16 8.51 8.38
N TYR A 57 -6.17 8.19 7.55
CA TYR A 57 -6.25 8.43 6.10
C TYR A 57 -7.28 7.52 5.43
N ALA A 58 -7.40 6.26 5.83
CA ALA A 58 -8.41 5.36 5.29
C ALA A 58 -9.83 5.89 5.55
N ILE A 59 -10.09 6.42 6.75
CA ILE A 59 -11.38 7.05 7.09
C ILE A 59 -11.65 8.26 6.18
N VAL A 60 -10.65 9.12 5.97
CA VAL A 60 -10.77 10.26 5.05
C VAL A 60 -11.04 9.80 3.62
N ALA A 61 -10.28 8.81 3.13
CA ALA A 61 -10.44 8.26 1.80
C ALA A 61 -11.84 7.65 1.59
N LEU A 62 -12.32 6.85 2.55
CA LEU A 62 -13.68 6.30 2.54
C LEU A 62 -14.74 7.40 2.48
N GLY A 63 -14.60 8.45 3.28
CA GLY A 63 -15.50 9.60 3.26
C GLY A 63 -15.51 10.33 1.90
N LEU A 64 -14.34 10.51 1.29
CA LEU A 64 -14.24 11.11 -0.05
C LEU A 64 -14.86 10.22 -1.14
N MET A 65 -14.71 8.90 -1.02
CA MET A 65 -15.27 7.92 -1.95
C MET A 65 -16.80 7.82 -1.89
N GLN A 66 -17.43 8.32 -0.83
CA GLN A 66 -18.90 8.41 -0.75
C GLN A 66 -19.48 9.59 -1.55
N ALA A 67 -18.65 10.48 -2.10
CA ALA A 67 -19.12 11.62 -2.88
C ALA A 67 -19.89 11.18 -4.14
N LYS A 68 -20.88 11.99 -4.57
CA LYS A 68 -21.77 11.69 -5.71
C LYS A 68 -21.04 11.33 -7.01
N VAL A 69 -19.83 11.83 -7.19
CA VAL A 69 -18.98 11.54 -8.36
C VAL A 69 -18.59 10.06 -8.49
N PHE A 70 -18.60 9.32 -7.37
CA PHE A 70 -18.25 7.90 -7.30
C PHE A 70 -19.45 6.94 -7.36
N GLN A 71 -20.70 7.42 -7.23
CA GLN A 71 -21.93 6.60 -7.15
C GLN A 71 -22.19 5.68 -8.36
N ASN A 72 -21.58 5.97 -9.52
CA ASN A 72 -21.75 5.20 -10.76
C ASN A 72 -20.50 4.38 -11.13
N MET A 73 -19.63 4.11 -10.16
CA MET A 73 -18.50 3.21 -10.34
C MET A 73 -18.61 2.02 -9.39
N PRO A 74 -19.12 0.87 -9.85
CA PRO A 74 -18.53 -0.36 -9.37
C PRO A 74 -17.10 -0.36 -9.90
N THR A 75 -16.12 -0.04 -9.06
CA THR A 75 -14.75 -0.32 -9.49
C THR A 75 -14.67 -1.84 -9.67
N ARG A 76 -14.12 -2.30 -10.81
CA ARG A 76 -13.98 -3.73 -11.09
C ARG A 76 -13.31 -4.48 -9.94
N VAL A 77 -12.46 -3.77 -9.18
CA VAL A 77 -11.78 -4.19 -7.96
C VAL A 77 -12.76 -4.40 -6.80
N GLU A 78 -13.66 -3.45 -6.52
CA GLU A 78 -14.67 -3.58 -5.46
C GLU A 78 -15.63 -4.75 -5.70
N GLN A 79 -16.08 -4.95 -6.95
CA GLN A 79 -16.86 -6.14 -7.29
C GLN A 79 -16.04 -7.43 -7.15
N LEU A 80 -14.76 -7.42 -7.51
CA LEU A 80 -13.88 -8.58 -7.34
C LEU A 80 -13.68 -8.90 -5.85
N VAL A 81 -13.43 -7.89 -5.00
CA VAL A 81 -13.24 -8.03 -3.55
C VAL A 81 -14.51 -8.53 -2.88
N ARG A 82 -15.66 -7.89 -3.17
CA ARG A 82 -16.97 -8.31 -2.64
C ARG A 82 -17.28 -9.77 -2.97
N ASN A 83 -17.05 -10.19 -4.22
CA ASN A 83 -17.31 -11.57 -4.65
C ASN A 83 -16.40 -12.62 -3.98
N MET A 84 -15.33 -12.23 -3.28
CA MET A 84 -14.40 -13.16 -2.64
C MET A 84 -14.76 -13.56 -1.20
N ARG A 85 -15.73 -12.90 -0.57
CA ARG A 85 -16.15 -13.15 0.83
C ARG A 85 -14.94 -13.25 1.77
N LEU A 86 -14.14 -12.20 1.80
CA LEU A 86 -12.90 -12.17 2.59
C LEU A 86 -13.21 -12.23 4.08
N THR A 87 -12.50 -13.11 4.80
CA THR A 87 -12.53 -13.12 6.26
C THR A 87 -11.63 -12.03 6.82
N ILE A 88 -11.79 -11.69 8.10
CA ILE A 88 -10.87 -10.76 8.79
C ILE A 88 -9.41 -11.22 8.68
N VAL A 89 -9.17 -12.54 8.73
CA VAL A 89 -7.83 -13.12 8.58
C VAL A 89 -7.30 -12.91 7.16
N ASP A 90 -8.16 -13.04 6.15
CA ASP A 90 -7.81 -12.78 4.74
C ASP A 90 -7.38 -11.31 4.60
N CYS A 91 -8.15 -10.37 5.17
CA CYS A 91 -7.83 -8.94 5.13
C CYS A 91 -6.48 -8.64 5.80
N ILE A 92 -6.25 -9.16 7.02
CA ILE A 92 -4.99 -8.97 7.75
C ILE A 92 -3.82 -9.51 6.94
N PHE A 93 -3.96 -10.73 6.40
CA PHE A 93 -2.89 -11.36 5.62
C PHE A 93 -2.52 -10.54 4.39
N LEU A 94 -3.52 -10.08 3.62
CA LEU A 94 -3.28 -9.34 2.38
C LEU A 94 -2.69 -7.97 2.64
N SER A 95 -3.20 -7.25 3.63
CA SER A 95 -2.64 -5.96 4.06
C SER A 95 -1.20 -6.11 4.54
N LEU A 96 -0.86 -7.20 5.23
CA LEU A 96 0.52 -7.45 5.66
C LEU A 96 1.43 -7.70 4.46
N CYS A 97 0.99 -8.53 3.52
CA CYS A 97 1.75 -8.84 2.32
C CYS A 97 2.02 -7.60 1.46
N ALA A 98 0.99 -6.78 1.23
CA ALA A 98 1.11 -5.53 0.49
C ALA A 98 1.97 -4.53 1.25
N GLY A 99 1.63 -4.24 2.51
CA GLY A 99 2.33 -3.24 3.32
C GLY A 99 3.83 -3.53 3.50
N VAL A 100 4.24 -4.80 3.65
CA VAL A 100 5.66 -5.16 3.75
C VAL A 100 6.32 -5.23 2.38
N GLY A 101 5.74 -6.00 1.46
CA GLY A 101 6.35 -6.29 0.15
C GLY A 101 6.49 -5.06 -0.72
N GLU A 102 5.45 -4.24 -0.79
CA GLU A 102 5.43 -3.04 -1.61
C GLU A 102 6.30 -1.93 -1.02
N GLU A 103 6.27 -1.69 0.30
CA GLU A 103 7.11 -0.65 0.88
C GLU A 103 8.60 -1.01 0.81
N LEU A 104 8.97 -2.29 0.91
CA LEU A 104 10.36 -2.71 0.64
C LEU A 104 10.77 -2.46 -0.82
N LEU A 105 9.89 -2.70 -1.79
CA LEU A 105 10.17 -2.39 -3.19
C LEU A 105 10.25 -0.88 -3.42
N PHE A 106 9.20 -0.15 -3.05
CA PHE A 106 9.02 1.24 -3.44
C PHE A 106 9.75 2.22 -2.53
N ARG A 107 9.75 2.04 -1.20
CA ARG A 107 10.41 2.98 -0.28
C ARG A 107 11.89 2.72 -0.16
N SER A 108 12.26 1.45 0.05
CA SER A 108 13.68 1.14 0.21
C SER A 108 14.38 1.08 -1.15
N GLY A 109 13.76 0.53 -2.20
CA GLY A 109 14.38 0.36 -3.51
C GLY A 109 14.14 1.53 -4.48
N VAL A 110 12.94 1.66 -5.01
CA VAL A 110 12.64 2.62 -6.10
C VAL A 110 12.87 4.07 -5.66
N GLN A 111 12.41 4.43 -4.46
CA GLN A 111 12.54 5.78 -3.92
C GLN A 111 13.99 6.16 -3.61
N PHE A 112 14.87 5.20 -3.33
CA PHE A 112 16.30 5.45 -3.18
C PHE A 112 16.88 6.12 -4.43
N TYR A 113 16.44 5.68 -5.62
CA TYR A 113 16.92 6.22 -6.90
C TYR A 113 16.09 7.37 -7.46
N LEU A 114 14.76 7.28 -7.35
CA LEU A 114 13.84 8.21 -8.04
C LEU A 114 13.30 9.33 -7.14
N GLY A 115 13.57 9.25 -5.84
CA GLY A 115 13.05 10.19 -4.86
C GLY A 115 11.53 10.05 -4.64
N PRO A 116 10.98 10.84 -3.69
CA PRO A 116 9.61 10.65 -3.20
C PRO A 116 8.54 10.98 -4.25
N TRP A 117 8.74 12.03 -5.06
CA TRP A 117 7.74 12.46 -6.05
C TRP A 117 7.50 11.44 -7.16
N ILE A 118 8.58 11.05 -7.85
CA ILE A 118 8.49 10.14 -9.00
C ILE A 118 8.00 8.77 -8.53
N THR A 119 8.52 8.28 -7.41
CA THR A 119 8.10 7.00 -6.84
C THR A 119 6.62 7.00 -6.48
N SER A 120 6.11 8.05 -5.82
CA SER A 120 4.69 8.12 -5.47
C SER A 120 3.78 8.13 -6.69
N ILE A 121 4.14 8.89 -7.74
CA ILE A 121 3.36 8.93 -8.98
C ILE A 121 3.40 7.56 -9.67
N PHE A 122 4.59 6.96 -9.77
CA PHE A 122 4.77 5.65 -10.40
C PHE A 122 3.98 4.57 -9.65
N PHE A 123 4.06 4.56 -8.32
CA PHE A 123 3.29 3.66 -7.46
C PHE A 123 1.78 3.75 -7.76
N VAL A 124 1.22 4.96 -7.76
CA VAL A 124 -0.23 5.13 -8.03
C VAL A 124 -0.58 4.75 -9.48
N ALA A 125 0.33 5.00 -10.43
CA ALA A 125 0.13 4.66 -11.84
C ALA A 125 0.09 3.15 -12.09
N ILE A 126 1.01 2.36 -11.51
CA ILE A 126 1.05 0.90 -11.70
C ILE A 126 -0.15 0.18 -11.09
N HIS A 127 -0.79 0.79 -10.09
CA HIS A 127 -2.05 0.32 -9.52
C HIS A 127 -3.25 0.59 -10.45
N GLY A 128 -3.03 1.23 -11.60
CA GLY A 128 -4.07 1.56 -12.58
C GLY A 128 -4.94 2.74 -12.17
N TYR A 129 -4.55 3.46 -11.12
CA TYR A 129 -5.32 4.59 -10.59
C TYR A 129 -5.08 5.89 -11.34
N LEU A 130 -4.04 6.00 -12.18
CA LEU A 130 -3.90 7.11 -13.13
C LEU A 130 -4.28 6.62 -14.53
N ASN A 131 -5.56 6.71 -14.86
CA ASN A 131 -6.09 6.25 -16.14
C ASN A 131 -6.61 7.44 -16.98
N PRO A 132 -5.89 7.85 -18.04
CA PRO A 132 -6.30 8.99 -18.86
C PRO A 132 -7.63 8.76 -19.59
N MET A 133 -8.02 7.49 -19.80
CA MET A 133 -9.29 7.12 -20.44
C MET A 133 -10.44 6.97 -19.43
N ASN A 134 -10.14 6.92 -18.12
CA ASN A 134 -11.13 6.82 -17.05
C ASN A 134 -10.84 7.86 -15.96
N TRP A 135 -11.39 9.06 -16.14
CA TRP A 135 -11.16 10.19 -15.24
C TRP A 135 -11.62 9.92 -13.79
N ARG A 136 -12.61 9.05 -13.59
CA ARG A 136 -13.10 8.71 -12.25
C ARG A 136 -12.15 7.75 -11.52
N MET A 137 -11.53 6.80 -12.23
CA MET A 137 -10.41 6.03 -11.69
C MET A 137 -9.23 6.96 -11.37
N SER A 138 -8.99 7.96 -12.21
CA SER A 138 -7.99 9.01 -11.94
C SER A 138 -8.29 9.83 -10.68
N LEU A 139 -9.56 10.06 -10.34
CA LEU A 139 -9.93 10.67 -9.05
C LEU A 139 -9.57 9.78 -7.86
N TYR A 140 -9.72 8.45 -7.97
CA TYR A 140 -9.25 7.53 -6.93
C TYR A 140 -7.73 7.65 -6.76
N GLY A 141 -6.98 7.73 -7.86
CA GLY A 141 -5.54 8.01 -7.83
C GLY A 141 -5.19 9.33 -7.15
N ILE A 142 -5.99 10.39 -7.38
CA ILE A 142 -5.81 11.69 -6.70
C ILE A 142 -6.11 11.60 -5.19
N ILE A 143 -7.00 10.71 -4.75
CA ILE A 143 -7.24 10.46 -3.33
C ILE A 143 -6.10 9.66 -2.70
N VAL A 144 -5.52 8.69 -3.41
CA VAL A 144 -4.44 7.84 -2.87
C VAL A 144 -3.07 8.55 -2.92
N LEU A 145 -2.80 9.36 -3.94
CA LEU A 145 -1.49 9.98 -4.15
C LEU A 145 -0.99 10.81 -2.95
N PRO A 146 -1.79 11.64 -2.25
CA PRO A 146 -1.32 12.37 -1.08
C PRO A 146 -0.91 11.46 0.08
N PHE A 147 -1.57 10.31 0.27
CA PHE A 147 -1.16 9.32 1.27
C PHE A 147 0.20 8.74 0.94
N ILE A 148 0.38 8.30 -0.31
CA ILE A 148 1.64 7.73 -0.80
C ILE A 148 2.76 8.77 -0.71
N LEU A 149 2.51 10.04 -1.07
CA LEU A 149 3.48 11.13 -0.85
C LEU A 149 3.80 11.35 0.62
N LEU A 150 2.80 11.32 1.50
CA LEU A 150 3.01 11.55 2.92
C LEU A 150 3.90 10.46 3.54
N ILE A 151 3.67 9.18 3.21
CA ILE A 151 4.55 8.10 3.67
C ILE A 151 5.93 8.13 2.99
N SER A 152 6.03 8.57 1.72
CA SER A 152 7.31 8.80 1.05
C SER A 152 8.18 9.84 1.77
N PHE A 153 7.60 10.99 2.12
CA PHE A 153 8.32 12.06 2.84
C PHE A 153 8.54 11.73 4.31
N ALA A 154 7.74 10.84 4.89
CA ALA A 154 7.94 10.36 6.25
C ALA A 154 9.10 9.37 6.38
N LEU A 155 9.46 8.62 5.32
CA LEU A 155 10.53 7.63 5.32
C LEU A 155 11.86 8.14 5.94
N PRO A 156 12.45 9.27 5.51
CA PRO A 156 13.70 9.75 6.12
C PRO A 156 13.55 10.12 7.59
N VAL A 157 12.35 10.50 8.05
CA VAL A 157 12.11 10.94 9.44
C VAL A 157 11.78 9.76 10.37
N TRP A 158 10.87 8.89 9.95
CA TRP A 158 10.25 7.86 10.79
C TRP A 158 10.63 6.42 10.41
N GLY A 159 11.31 6.24 9.29
CA GLY A 159 11.85 4.96 8.84
C GLY A 159 10.83 4.03 8.16
N LEU A 160 11.36 2.93 7.62
CA LEU A 160 10.60 1.97 6.82
C LEU A 160 9.39 1.40 7.57
N TRP A 161 9.55 1.06 8.84
CA TRP A 161 8.48 0.44 9.65
C TRP A 161 7.28 1.36 9.86
N PHE A 162 7.47 2.69 9.85
CA PHE A 162 6.36 3.64 9.83
C PHE A 162 5.57 3.55 8.52
N CYS A 163 6.27 3.48 7.39
CA CYS A 163 5.65 3.38 6.07
C CYS A 163 4.89 2.05 5.92
N ILE A 164 5.50 0.94 6.32
CA ILE A 164 4.90 -0.40 6.34
C ILE A 164 3.61 -0.40 7.14
N THR A 165 3.63 0.12 8.38
CA THR A 165 2.46 0.04 9.25
C THR A 165 1.36 1.01 8.85
N ALA A 166 1.70 2.16 8.26
CA ALA A 166 0.74 3.07 7.64
C ALA A 166 0.05 2.43 6.45
N HIS A 167 0.79 1.83 5.53
CA HIS A 167 0.22 1.15 4.37
C HIS A 167 -0.63 -0.04 4.82
N PHE A 168 -0.11 -0.89 5.70
CA PHE A 168 -0.84 -2.02 6.27
C PHE A 168 -2.19 -1.60 6.86
N SER A 169 -2.23 -0.58 7.72
CA SER A 169 -3.48 -0.19 8.38
C SER A 169 -4.44 0.52 7.45
N TYR A 170 -3.94 1.24 6.45
CA TYR A 170 -4.76 1.84 5.39
C TYR A 170 -5.52 0.75 4.62
N ASP A 171 -4.81 -0.25 4.12
CA ASP A 171 -5.39 -1.36 3.38
C ASP A 171 -6.34 -2.20 4.23
N LEU A 172 -5.96 -2.46 5.49
CA LEU A 172 -6.77 -3.28 6.39
C LEU A 172 -8.15 -2.65 6.61
N VAL A 173 -8.20 -1.34 6.83
CA VAL A 173 -9.47 -0.62 7.01
C VAL A 173 -10.31 -0.70 5.73
N LEU A 174 -9.70 -0.46 4.55
CA LEU A 174 -10.41 -0.55 3.28
C LEU A 174 -10.97 -1.96 3.03
N PHE A 175 -10.14 -2.99 3.19
CA PHE A 175 -10.59 -4.37 3.03
C PHE A 175 -11.71 -4.72 4.00
N LEU A 176 -11.61 -4.35 5.28
CA LEU A 176 -12.64 -4.65 6.26
C LEU A 176 -13.98 -3.97 5.94
N VAL A 177 -13.96 -2.73 5.44
CA VAL A 177 -15.18 -2.02 5.04
C VAL A 177 -15.78 -2.63 3.78
N MET A 178 -14.97 -2.83 2.74
CA MET A 178 -15.42 -3.41 1.46
C MET A 178 -15.91 -4.85 1.60
N SER A 179 -15.43 -5.59 2.60
CA SER A 179 -15.87 -6.97 2.90
C SER A 179 -17.15 -7.04 3.73
N ARG A 180 -17.61 -5.91 4.31
CA ARG A 180 -18.77 -5.83 5.21
C ARG A 180 -20.03 -5.23 4.58
N GLU A 181 -19.94 -4.60 3.41
CA GLU A 181 -21.12 -4.05 2.70
C GLU A 181 -22.07 -5.12 2.12
N ASP A 182 -22.08 -6.32 2.72
CA ASP A 182 -22.96 -7.46 2.40
C ASP A 182 -24.23 -7.52 3.30
N ASP A 183 -24.42 -6.60 4.27
CA ASP A 183 -25.60 -6.54 5.16
C ASP A 183 -26.49 -5.30 4.91
#